data_AF-A0A6N9PVX8-F1
#
_entry.id   AF-A0A6N9PVX8-F1
#
_cell.length_a   1.000
_cell.length_b   1.000
_cell.length_c   1.000
_cell.angle_alpha   90.00
_cell.angle_beta   90.00
_cell.angle_gamma   90.00
#
_symmetry.space_group_name_H-M   'P 1'
#
loop_
_entity.id
_entity.type
_entity.pdbx_description
1 polymer ?
#
loop_
_entity_poly.entity_id
_entity_poly.type
_entity_poly.pdbx_seq_one_letter_code
_entity_poly.pdbx_strand_id
1 'polypeptide(L)' 'MKQYFMEYESDRKVCGGYSHVWGFASSIKTAKGYIARCRKREAGHNPRNFRVYDARADCPEGEHVPCVYREA' A
#
# COMPACT_ATOMS: atom_id res chain seq x y z
N MET A 1 2.33 11.26 -15.88
CA MET A 1 1.17 10.52 -15.30
C MET A 1 1.55 9.99 -13.94
N LYS A 2 0.77 10.32 -12.89
CA LYS A 2 1.01 9.87 -11.50
C LYS A 2 0.65 8.39 -11.32
N GLN A 3 1.34 7.70 -10.42
CA GLN A 3 1.10 6.31 -10.10
C GLN A 3 1.35 6.09 -8.61
N TYR A 4 0.37 5.50 -7.93
CA TYR A 4 0.41 5.19 -6.51
C TYR A 4 0.30 3.69 -6.31
N PHE A 5 0.82 3.15 -5.22
CA PHE A 5 0.49 1.80 -4.77
C PHE A 5 0.14 1.79 -3.29
N MET A 6 -0.73 0.85 -2.91
CA MET A 6 -1.12 0.62 -1.52
C MET A 6 -0.39 -0.61 -0.99
N GLU A 7 0.26 -0.46 0.16
CA GLU A 7 0.78 -1.56 0.96
C GLU A 7 -0.04 -1.73 2.24
N TYR A 8 -0.04 -2.95 2.76
CA TYR A 8 -0.61 -3.29 4.07
C TYR A 8 0.19 -4.42 4.70
N GLU A 9 0.18 -4.46 6.02
CA GLU A 9 0.68 -5.60 6.78
C GLU A 9 -0.48 -6.55 7.08
N SER A 10 -0.20 -7.86 7.17
CA SER A 10 -1.19 -8.85 7.58
C SER A 10 -0.52 -10.04 8.24
N ASP A 11 -1.28 -10.89 8.91
CA ASP A 11 -0.76 -12.12 9.54
C ASP A 11 -0.38 -13.20 8.51
N ARG A 12 -0.75 -12.98 7.24
CA ARG A 12 -0.35 -13.86 6.14
C ARG A 12 1.11 -13.59 5.79
N LYS A 13 1.94 -14.63 5.80
CA LYS A 13 3.32 -14.56 5.33
C LYS A 13 3.39 -14.89 3.83
N VAL A 14 3.95 -13.99 3.02
CA VAL A 14 4.16 -14.17 1.58
C VAL A 14 5.61 -13.81 1.25
N CYS A 15 6.31 -14.70 0.51
CA CYS A 15 7.71 -14.50 0.11
C CYS A 15 8.64 -14.07 1.26
N GLY A 16 8.39 -14.57 2.47
CA GLY A 16 9.21 -14.27 3.65
C GLY A 16 8.75 -13.08 4.50
N GLY A 17 7.80 -12.26 4.05
CA GLY A 17 7.34 -11.05 4.74
C GLY A 17 5.86 -11.03 5.10
N TYR A 18 5.48 -10.07 5.95
CA TYR A 18 4.09 -9.75 6.32
C TYR A 18 3.56 -8.50 5.63
N SER A 19 4.38 -7.81 4.84
CA SER A 19 3.99 -6.65 4.05
C SER A 19 3.58 -7.08 2.65
N HIS A 20 2.48 -6.54 2.16
CA HIS A 20 1.85 -6.93 0.91
C HIS A 20 1.47 -5.70 0.09
N VAL A 21 1.79 -5.72 -1.21
CA VAL A 21 1.29 -4.75 -2.17
C VAL A 21 -0.09 -5.19 -2.64
N TRP A 22 -1.09 -4.32 -2.48
CA TRP A 22 -2.46 -4.60 -2.94
C TRP A 22 -2.67 -4.28 -4.42
N GLY A 23 -2.02 -3.22 -4.91
CA GLY A 23 -2.10 -2.84 -6.31
C GLY A 23 -1.81 -1.37 -6.57
N PHE A 24 -1.83 -1.00 -7.85
CA PHE A 24 -1.50 0.32 -8.34
C PHE A 24 -2.77 1.14 -8.66
N ALA A 25 -2.67 2.47 -8.54
CA ALA A 25 -3.72 3.42 -8.87
C ALA A 25 -3.15 4.66 -9.56
N SER A 26 -3.95 5.30 -10.40
CA SER A 26 -3.60 6.57 -11.04
C SER A 26 -3.91 7.81 -10.18
N SER A 27 -4.59 7.63 -9.03
CA SER A 27 -4.91 8.72 -8.10
C SER A 27 -4.82 8.26 -6.64
N ILE A 28 -4.49 9.21 -5.74
CA ILE A 28 -4.48 8.95 -4.30
C ILE A 28 -5.87 8.57 -3.76
N LYS A 29 -6.95 9.17 -4.29
CA LYS A 29 -8.33 8.85 -3.91
C LYS A 29 -8.65 7.37 -4.17
N THR A 30 -8.28 6.87 -5.35
CA THR A 30 -8.46 5.46 -5.70
C THR A 30 -7.62 4.54 -4.81
N ALA A 31 -6.36 4.91 -4.54
CA ALA A 31 -5.47 4.15 -3.67
C ALA A 31 -6.02 4.05 -2.23
N LYS A 32 -6.50 5.15 -1.65
CA LYS A 32 -7.17 5.13 -0.33
C LYS A 32 -8.44 4.27 -0.36
N GLY A 33 -9.20 4.31 -1.46
CA GLY A 33 -10.34 3.43 -1.67
C GLY A 33 -10.00 1.93 -1.80
N TYR A 34 -8.73 1.56 -1.96
CA TYR A 34 -8.30 0.17 -1.85
C TYR A 34 -8.31 -0.34 -0.40
N ILE A 35 -8.13 0.53 0.61
CA ILE A 35 -8.05 0.13 2.02
C ILE A 35 -9.34 -0.58 2.46
N ALA A 36 -10.50 0.04 2.23
CA ALA A 36 -11.78 -0.57 2.57
C ALA A 36 -12.02 -1.90 1.83
N ARG A 37 -11.58 -1.99 0.57
CA ARG A 37 -11.67 -3.23 -0.22
C ARG A 37 -10.74 -4.32 0.31
N CYS A 38 -9.52 -3.95 0.70
CA CYS A 38 -8.53 -4.83 1.30
C CYS A 38 -9.01 -5.38 2.64
N ARG A 39 -9.53 -4.51 3.53
CA ARG A 39 -10.12 -4.92 4.82
C ARG A 39 -11.22 -5.96 4.63
N LYS A 40 -12.06 -5.81 3.61
CA LYS A 40 -13.14 -6.77 3.33
C LYS A 40 -12.63 -8.10 2.75
N ARG A 41 -11.73 -8.06 1.75
CA ARG A 41 -11.28 -9.25 1.03
C ARG A 41 -10.32 -10.11 1.86
N GLU A 42 -9.42 -9.46 2.60
CA GLU A 42 -8.34 -10.10 3.33
C GLU A 42 -8.63 -10.17 4.84
N ALA A 43 -9.90 -9.98 5.25
CA ALA A 43 -10.31 -9.94 6.66
C ALA A 43 -9.75 -11.10 7.49
N GLY A 44 -9.69 -12.31 6.91
CA GLY A 44 -9.16 -13.52 7.56
C GLY A 44 -7.65 -13.48 7.86
N HIS A 45 -6.94 -12.47 7.37
CA HIS A 45 -5.51 -12.27 7.60
C HIS A 45 -5.21 -11.00 8.41
N ASN A 46 -6.22 -10.34 8.98
CA ASN A 46 -6.05 -9.17 9.84
C ASN A 46 -5.20 -8.04 9.19
N PRO A 47 -5.66 -7.48 8.06
CA PRO A 47 -4.93 -6.46 7.31
C PRO A 47 -4.92 -5.14 8.07
N ARG A 48 -3.75 -4.51 8.19
CA ARG A 48 -3.47 -3.36 9.04
C ARG A 48 -2.31 -2.53 8.50
N ASN A 49 -1.98 -1.42 9.17
CA ASN A 49 -0.82 -0.57 8.85
C ASN A 49 -0.79 -0.17 7.36
N PHE A 50 -1.92 0.32 6.85
CA PHE A 50 -2.07 0.66 5.44
C PHE A 50 -1.23 1.89 5.09
N ARG A 51 -0.49 1.79 3.98
CA ARG A 51 0.37 2.86 3.46
C ARG A 51 0.11 3.04 1.97
N VAL A 52 0.17 4.28 1.50
CA VAL A 52 0.10 4.60 0.07
C VAL A 52 1.35 5.39 -0.30
N TYR A 53 2.01 4.95 -1.37
CA TYR A 53 3.25 5.53 -1.86
C TYR A 53 3.06 6.14 -3.24
N ASP A 54 3.76 7.24 -3.55
CA ASP A 54 3.83 7.79 -4.92
C ASP A 54 5.00 7.12 -5.66
N ALA A 55 4.70 6.13 -6.49
CA ALA A 55 5.66 5.29 -7.21
C ALA A 55 6.53 6.06 -8.21
N ARG A 56 6.16 7.30 -8.53
CA ARG A 56 6.83 8.16 -9.52
C ARG A 56 7.16 9.53 -8.96
N ALA A 57 7.21 9.66 -7.63
CA ALA A 57 7.78 10.84 -7.03
C ALA A 57 9.30 10.77 -7.12
N ASP A 58 9.93 11.93 -7.29
CA ASP A 58 11.38 12.03 -7.23
C ASP A 58 11.84 11.71 -5.79
N CYS A 59 12.74 10.74 -5.67
CA CYS A 59 13.40 10.38 -4.42
C CYS A 59 14.91 10.20 -4.67
N PRO A 60 15.77 10.48 -3.68
CA PRO A 60 17.19 10.21 -3.79
C PRO A 60 17.47 8.74 -4.13
N GLU A 61 18.58 8.49 -4.83
CA GLU A 61 19.01 7.13 -5.14
C GLU A 61 19.27 6.34 -3.85
N GLY A 62 18.72 5.13 -3.78
CA GLY A 62 18.80 4.27 -2.59
C GLY A 62 17.72 4.54 -1.53
N GLU A 63 16.92 5.60 -1.68
CA GLU A 63 15.76 5.83 -0.82
C GLU A 63 14.49 5.19 -1.36
N HIS A 64 13.59 4.84 -0.44
CA HIS A 64 12.28 4.35 -0.82
C HIS A 64 11.41 5.51 -1.30
N VAL A 65 10.54 5.25 -2.28
CA VAL A 65 9.55 6.23 -2.74
C VAL A 65 8.70 6.77 -1.57
N PRO A 66 8.28 8.04 -1.61
CA PRO A 66 7.63 8.69 -0.48
C PRO A 66 6.27 8.08 -0.16
N CYS A 67 6.03 7.89 1.14
CA CYS A 67 4.72 7.54 1.68
C CYS A 67 3.86 8.81 1.76
N VAL A 68 2.80 8.87 0.96
CA VAL A 68 1.91 10.04 0.85
C VAL A 68 0.63 9.91 1.68
N TYR A 69 0.35 8.73 2.22
CA TYR A 69 -0.74 8.49 3.16
C TYR A 69 -0.47 7.28 4.03
N ARG A 70 -0.85 7.36 5.31
CA ARG A 70 -0.76 6.27 6.28
C ARG A 70 -2.04 6.21 7.11
N GLU A 71 -2.54 5.00 7.32
CA GLU A 71 -3.63 4.69 8.24
C GLU A 71 -3.16 3.55 9.16
N ALA A 72 -3.22 3.80 10.47
CA ALA A 72 -2.89 2.80 11.48
C ALA A 72 -4.08 1.84 11.68
#